data_AF-A0A954EWU4-F1
#
_entry.id   AF-A0A954EWU4-F1
#
_cell.length_a   1.000
_cell.length_b   1.000
_cell.length_c   1.000
_cell.angle_alpha   90.00
_cell.angle_beta   90.00
_cell.angle_gamma   90.00
#
_symmetry.space_group_name_H-M   'P 1'
#
loop_
_entity.id
_entity.type
_entity.pdbx_description
1 polymer ?
#
loop_
_entity_poly.entity_id
_entity_poly.type
_entity_poly.pdbx_seq_one_letter_code
_entity_poly.pdbx_strand_id
1 'polypeptide(L)'
;MPSLSCLAWSIFAASLFSLTVADLCHAKDYPLTVTGGESTIVECPVSIELPKGIGANEHLSLKRPGQENGILIQRDGSDRAIFILDEPLGARESRDYVLGTFAGKVDEATFVECHQQDDVLRVTSHGREVFTYHIGISEPPVGVDKLFRRSGHIHPVKTPSGKVVTEEFPADHLHQHAIFSAWVKTEFEGRPVDFWNQHKGQGTVRHAKLISSESGTVFAEFTVALEHVDLSAPEGPKVALNETWNVRVYGTPSGHLFDLKSTQRTASDSPLSVQEYHYGGMAARGAGEWLGQPEANFLTSEGKNRVDGNHSRPDWVSMHGLVDGVPCGLAVFSSPRNFRSPQPVRLHPSKPYFVFSPCVLGDFQIAPGEEAVSEYRYFAYDGPPDLNRLDQIFHGYTSTIDVTLDE
;
A
#
# COMPACT_ATOMS: atom_id res chain seq x y z
N MET A 1 40.98 12.53 0.48
CA MET A 1 40.69 12.07 1.85
C MET A 1 39.49 11.14 1.75
N PRO A 2 39.59 9.88 2.19
CA PRO A 2 38.60 8.86 1.85
C PRO A 2 37.31 8.99 2.69
N SER A 3 36.28 8.37 2.13
CA SER A 3 34.88 8.24 2.52
C SER A 3 34.59 7.96 4.00
N LEU A 4 33.68 8.73 4.57
CA LEU A 4 32.90 8.38 5.77
C LEU A 4 31.55 7.79 5.31
N SER A 5 31.58 6.50 4.98
CA SER A 5 30.40 5.65 4.81
C SER A 5 30.47 4.54 5.86
N CYS A 6 29.93 4.80 7.04
CA CYS A 6 29.57 3.81 8.06
C CYS A 6 28.93 4.57 9.24
N LEU A 7 28.00 3.90 9.94
CA LEU A 7 27.18 4.35 11.07
C LEU A 7 25.85 5.04 10.74
N ALA A 8 24.81 4.21 10.62
CA ALA A 8 23.61 4.31 11.46
C ALA A 8 22.79 3.00 11.41
N TRP A 9 23.41 1.88 11.79
CA TRP A 9 22.67 0.66 12.17
C TRP A 9 22.97 0.42 13.63
N SER A 10 22.15 1.00 14.52
CA SER A 10 22.19 0.69 15.95
C SER A 10 20.91 1.15 16.64
N ILE A 11 20.33 0.19 17.37
CA ILE A 11 19.28 0.30 18.39
C ILE A 11 17.85 0.33 17.85
N PHE A 12 17.41 -0.79 17.28
CA PHE A 12 16.14 -1.34 17.80
C PHE A 12 16.50 -2.16 19.03
N ALA A 13 16.03 -1.71 20.19
CA ALA A 13 16.10 -2.51 21.39
C ALA A 13 15.32 -3.80 21.12
N ALA A 14 16.03 -4.92 21.03
CA ALA A 14 15.45 -6.23 21.22
C ALA A 14 14.80 -6.21 22.60
N SER A 15 13.47 -6.09 22.63
CA SER A 15 12.73 -6.30 23.86
C SER A 15 12.94 -7.77 24.21
N LEU A 16 13.68 -8.03 25.29
CA LEU A 16 13.76 -9.37 25.87
C LEU A 16 12.33 -9.80 26.20
N PHE A 17 11.81 -10.73 25.41
CA PHE A 17 10.57 -11.41 25.74
C PHE A 17 10.82 -12.33 26.93
N SER A 18 10.42 -11.90 28.12
CA SER A 18 10.09 -12.84 29.18
C SER A 18 8.71 -13.40 28.85
N LEU A 19 8.67 -14.42 27.99
CA LEU A 19 7.53 -15.34 27.96
C LEU A 19 7.41 -15.93 29.36
N THR A 20 6.26 -15.77 30.00
CA THR A 20 5.90 -16.64 31.12
C THR A 20 5.62 -18.00 30.51
N VAL A 21 6.66 -18.84 30.45
CA VAL A 21 6.58 -20.20 29.91
C VAL A 21 5.73 -21.04 30.85
N ALA A 22 4.43 -21.12 30.58
CA ALA A 22 3.56 -22.14 31.14
C ALA A 22 3.04 -22.99 29.96
N ASP A 23 3.56 -24.20 29.85
CA ASP A 23 3.11 -25.27 28.95
C ASP A 23 3.25 -25.05 27.43
N LEU A 24 4.46 -24.72 26.96
CA LEU A 24 4.82 -24.87 25.55
C LEU A 24 5.50 -26.21 25.32
N CYS A 25 4.90 -27.09 24.51
CA CYS A 25 5.56 -28.29 24.00
C CYS A 25 5.99 -28.08 22.54
N HIS A 26 7.31 -28.14 22.31
CA HIS A 26 7.88 -28.15 20.96
C HIS A 26 7.39 -29.39 20.21
N ALA A 27 6.79 -29.18 19.04
CA ALA A 27 6.22 -30.25 18.24
C ALA A 27 7.21 -30.73 17.17
N LYS A 28 7.55 -29.86 16.20
CA LYS A 28 8.47 -30.19 15.09
C LYS A 28 9.17 -28.93 14.56
N ASP A 29 10.42 -29.11 14.14
CA ASP A 29 11.19 -28.14 13.34
C ASP A 29 11.23 -28.58 11.87
N TYR A 30 11.16 -27.59 10.98
CA TYR A 30 11.26 -27.74 9.52
C TYR A 30 12.36 -26.81 9.02
N PRO A 31 13.49 -27.32 8.52
CA PRO A 31 14.46 -26.51 7.81
C PRO A 31 13.82 -25.89 6.57
N LEU A 32 14.13 -24.63 6.31
CA LEU A 32 13.67 -23.95 5.11
C LEU A 32 14.78 -23.09 4.53
N THR A 33 14.82 -22.99 3.21
CA THR A 33 15.75 -22.13 2.48
C THR A 33 14.96 -21.15 1.63
N VAL A 34 15.23 -19.86 1.81
CA VAL A 34 14.70 -18.79 0.97
C VAL A 34 15.77 -18.38 -0.03
N THR A 35 15.45 -18.45 -1.32
CA THR A 35 16.34 -18.04 -2.40
C THR A 35 15.78 -16.84 -3.15
N GLY A 36 16.59 -15.78 -3.23
CA GLY A 36 16.25 -14.56 -3.94
C GLY A 36 16.26 -14.74 -5.47
N GLY A 37 15.56 -13.86 -6.17
CA GLY A 37 15.56 -13.80 -7.63
C GLY A 37 16.84 -13.18 -8.22
N GLU A 38 16.73 -12.61 -9.41
CA GLU A 38 17.85 -12.01 -10.16
C GLU A 38 18.38 -10.70 -9.58
N SER A 39 17.67 -10.10 -8.62
CA SER A 39 18.00 -8.82 -8.00
C SER A 39 18.06 -8.94 -6.49
N THR A 40 18.84 -8.07 -5.86
CA THR A 40 18.79 -7.88 -4.40
C THR A 40 17.39 -7.39 -3.99
N ILE A 41 16.88 -7.92 -2.89
CA ILE A 41 15.59 -7.55 -2.30
C ILE A 41 15.74 -7.06 -0.86
N VAL A 42 14.92 -6.08 -0.48
CA VAL A 42 14.87 -5.48 0.87
C VAL A 42 13.42 -5.24 1.27
N GLU A 43 13.15 -5.11 2.59
CA GLU A 43 11.81 -4.82 3.13
C GLU A 43 10.73 -5.76 2.57
N CYS A 44 11.07 -7.04 2.44
CA CYS A 44 10.30 -7.98 1.64
C CYS A 44 9.47 -8.91 2.53
N PRO A 45 8.13 -8.88 2.44
CA PRO A 45 7.29 -9.93 2.99
C PRO A 45 7.51 -11.22 2.20
N VAL A 46 7.92 -12.28 2.89
CA VAL A 46 8.12 -13.62 2.33
C VAL A 46 6.99 -14.52 2.78
N SER A 47 6.33 -15.16 1.82
CA SER A 47 5.27 -16.13 2.07
C SER A 47 5.83 -17.55 2.07
N ILE A 48 5.47 -18.33 3.08
CA ILE A 48 5.80 -19.74 3.24
C ILE A 48 4.50 -20.53 3.13
N GLU A 49 4.44 -21.52 2.24
CA GLU A 49 3.38 -22.55 2.25
C GLU A 49 3.67 -23.51 3.41
N LEU A 50 2.73 -23.66 4.35
CA LEU A 50 2.95 -24.46 5.55
C LEU A 50 2.89 -25.97 5.23
N PRO A 51 3.79 -26.79 5.80
CA PRO A 51 3.73 -28.23 5.67
C PRO A 51 2.37 -28.81 6.07
N LYS A 52 1.94 -29.85 5.35
CA LYS A 52 0.68 -30.54 5.68
C LYS A 52 0.76 -31.14 7.09
N GLY A 53 -0.30 -30.95 7.86
CA GLY A 53 -0.42 -31.52 9.21
C GLY A 53 -0.10 -30.55 10.35
N ILE A 54 0.43 -29.36 10.05
CA ILE A 54 0.47 -28.28 11.04
C ILE A 54 -0.97 -27.81 11.30
N GLY A 55 -1.47 -28.00 12.51
CA GLY A 55 -2.80 -27.60 12.91
C GLY A 55 -2.97 -26.09 13.00
N ALA A 56 -4.19 -25.60 12.75
CA ALA A 56 -4.52 -24.18 12.85
C ALA A 56 -4.28 -23.57 14.25
N ASN A 57 -4.27 -24.41 15.30
CA ASN A 57 -4.05 -24.00 16.69
C ASN A 57 -2.58 -24.13 17.14
N GLU A 58 -1.68 -24.64 16.30
CA GLU A 58 -0.25 -24.67 16.63
C GLU A 58 0.36 -23.29 16.42
N HIS A 59 1.23 -22.84 17.32
CA HIS A 59 1.95 -21.58 17.14
C HIS A 59 3.19 -21.79 16.27
N LEU A 60 3.54 -20.75 15.50
CA LEU A 60 4.71 -20.76 14.62
C LEU A 60 5.85 -19.97 15.27
N SER A 61 7.07 -20.44 15.07
CA SER A 61 8.29 -19.66 15.31
C SER A 61 9.20 -19.72 14.09
N LEU A 62 9.98 -18.68 13.87
CA LEU A 62 10.98 -18.65 12.81
C LEU A 62 12.31 -18.14 13.40
N LYS A 63 13.44 -18.71 13.00
CA LYS A 63 14.77 -18.24 13.40
C LYS A 63 15.83 -18.62 12.36
N ARG A 64 16.99 -17.96 12.41
CA ARG A 64 18.17 -18.43 11.68
C ARG A 64 18.84 -19.61 12.42
N PRO A 65 19.44 -20.58 11.70
CA PRO A 65 20.23 -21.63 12.33
C PRO A 65 21.32 -21.04 13.23
N GLY A 66 21.41 -21.52 14.48
CA GLY A 66 22.40 -21.07 15.46
C GLY A 66 22.14 -19.68 16.08
N GLN A 67 21.03 -19.01 15.77
CA GLN A 67 20.61 -17.78 16.45
C GLN A 67 19.52 -18.05 17.49
N GLU A 68 19.62 -17.36 18.63
CA GLU A 68 18.63 -17.44 19.71
C GLU A 68 17.43 -16.51 19.46
N ASN A 69 17.64 -15.38 18.77
CA ASN A 69 16.57 -14.43 18.49
C ASN A 69 15.64 -14.98 17.40
N GLY A 70 14.34 -14.94 17.67
CA GLY A 70 13.30 -15.27 16.70
C GLY A 70 13.02 -14.14 15.72
N ILE A 71 12.47 -14.51 14.58
CA ILE A 71 11.91 -13.65 13.55
C ILE A 71 10.39 -13.76 13.66
N LEU A 72 9.70 -12.62 13.61
CA LEU A 72 8.25 -12.59 13.67
C LEU A 72 7.65 -13.27 12.44
N ILE A 73 6.68 -14.16 12.67
CA ILE A 73 5.95 -14.90 11.63
C ILE A 73 4.46 -14.90 11.98
N GLN A 74 3.59 -14.78 10.97
CA GLN A 74 2.14 -14.70 11.15
C GLN A 74 1.42 -15.47 10.03
N ARG A 75 0.38 -16.22 10.38
CA ARG A 75 -0.49 -16.87 9.38
C ARG A 75 -1.32 -15.84 8.62
N ASP A 76 -1.57 -16.09 7.34
CA ASP A 76 -2.38 -15.20 6.49
C ASP A 76 -3.88 -15.54 6.44
N GLY A 77 -4.33 -16.46 7.30
CA GLY A 77 -5.69 -16.99 7.28
C GLY A 77 -5.89 -18.16 6.30
N SER A 78 -4.83 -18.57 5.60
CA SER A 78 -4.80 -19.77 4.75
C SER A 78 -3.73 -20.77 5.22
N ASP A 79 -3.34 -21.72 4.36
CA ASP A 79 -2.23 -22.66 4.60
C ASP A 79 -0.85 -21.99 4.45
N ARG A 80 -0.77 -20.67 4.66
CA ARG A 80 0.45 -19.87 4.52
C ARG A 80 0.78 -19.09 5.79
N ALA A 81 2.06 -18.79 5.91
CA ALA A 81 2.58 -17.84 6.88
C ALA A 81 3.52 -16.84 6.23
N ILE A 82 3.56 -15.64 6.78
CA ILE A 82 4.33 -14.52 6.28
C ILE A 82 5.30 -14.06 7.37
N PHE A 83 6.52 -13.78 6.97
CA PHE A 83 7.50 -13.06 7.76
C PHE A 83 8.11 -11.93 6.92
N ILE A 84 8.75 -10.95 7.57
CA ILE A 84 9.54 -9.94 6.86
C ILE A 84 11.00 -10.38 6.87
N LEU A 85 11.63 -10.33 5.70
CA LEU A 85 13.06 -10.58 5.56
C LEU A 85 13.85 -9.70 6.54
N ASP A 86 14.69 -10.33 7.36
CA ASP A 86 15.39 -9.71 8.49
C ASP A 86 16.64 -8.90 8.06
N GLU A 87 17.25 -9.27 6.93
CA GLU A 87 18.36 -8.56 6.28
C GLU A 87 18.20 -8.61 4.76
N PRO A 88 18.75 -7.66 3.98
CA PRO A 88 18.76 -7.73 2.51
C PRO A 88 19.21 -9.10 2.01
N LEU A 89 18.53 -9.65 0.99
CA LEU A 89 18.93 -10.90 0.33
C LEU A 89 19.42 -10.55 -1.07
N GLY A 90 20.67 -10.86 -1.37
CA GLY A 90 21.32 -10.59 -2.64
C GLY A 90 20.71 -11.37 -3.81
N ALA A 91 21.06 -10.96 -5.02
CA ALA A 91 20.68 -11.67 -6.24
C ALA A 91 21.14 -13.13 -6.20
N ARG A 92 20.19 -14.06 -6.35
CA ARG A 92 20.37 -15.52 -6.30
C ARG A 92 21.01 -16.01 -5.00
N GLU A 93 21.02 -15.19 -3.95
CA GLU A 93 21.48 -15.57 -2.63
C GLU A 93 20.42 -16.46 -1.98
N SER A 94 20.87 -17.48 -1.27
CA SER A 94 20.03 -18.33 -0.45
C SER A 94 20.30 -18.07 1.03
N ARG A 95 19.25 -18.15 1.84
CA ARG A 95 19.34 -18.03 3.30
C ARG A 95 18.48 -19.08 3.99
N ASP A 96 19.09 -19.73 4.96
CA ASP A 96 18.44 -20.78 5.73
C ASP A 96 17.74 -20.24 6.97
N TYR A 97 16.59 -20.83 7.27
CA TYR A 97 15.81 -20.62 8.48
C TYR A 97 15.31 -21.95 9.03
N VAL A 98 14.78 -21.92 10.25
CA VAL A 98 14.11 -23.05 10.87
C VAL A 98 12.70 -22.60 11.27
N LEU A 99 11.69 -23.21 10.66
CA LEU A 99 10.29 -23.06 11.03
C LEU A 99 9.96 -24.06 12.13
N GLY A 100 9.67 -23.55 13.33
CA GLY A 100 9.27 -24.37 14.48
C GLY A 100 7.78 -24.31 14.74
N THR A 101 7.21 -25.41 15.24
CA THR A 101 5.82 -25.52 15.69
C THR A 101 5.75 -25.85 17.18
N PHE A 102 4.79 -25.25 17.88
CA PHE A 102 4.58 -25.48 19.32
C PHE A 102 3.09 -25.54 19.62
N ALA A 103 2.70 -26.44 20.52
CA ALA A 103 1.36 -26.45 21.09
C ALA A 103 1.39 -25.84 22.50
N GLY A 104 0.31 -25.16 22.86
CA GLY A 104 0.17 -24.44 24.12
C GLY A 104 -0.66 -23.17 23.93
N LYS A 105 -0.82 -22.38 25.00
CA LYS A 105 -1.36 -21.03 24.89
C LYS A 105 -0.21 -20.04 24.80
N VAL A 106 -0.18 -19.24 23.74
CA VAL A 106 0.71 -18.09 23.63
C VAL A 106 -0.14 -16.84 23.51
N ASP A 107 0.15 -15.84 24.34
CA ASP A 107 -0.32 -14.49 24.09
C ASP A 107 0.54 -13.91 22.96
N GLU A 108 -0.01 -13.89 21.74
CA GLU A 108 0.67 -13.32 20.58
C GLU A 108 0.69 -11.79 20.69
N ALA A 109 1.90 -11.22 20.72
CA ALA A 109 2.07 -9.78 20.72
C ALA A 109 1.61 -9.19 19.39
N THR A 110 0.76 -8.17 19.45
CA THR A 110 0.34 -7.42 18.26
C THR A 110 1.28 -6.23 18.06
N PHE A 111 1.79 -6.05 16.84
CA PHE A 111 2.72 -4.97 16.52
C PHE A 111 2.26 -4.10 15.37
N VAL A 112 1.45 -4.65 14.47
CA VAL A 112 0.78 -3.89 13.43
C VAL A 112 -0.70 -3.91 13.74
N GLU A 113 -1.26 -2.74 13.95
CA GLU A 113 -2.57 -2.60 14.58
C GLU A 113 -3.51 -1.77 13.73
N CYS A 114 -4.75 -2.24 13.59
CA CYS A 114 -5.87 -1.46 13.08
C CYS A 114 -6.78 -1.05 14.25
N HIS A 115 -6.87 0.25 14.49
CA HIS A 115 -7.74 0.82 15.52
C HIS A 115 -8.86 1.60 14.86
N GLN A 116 -10.07 1.05 14.91
CA GLN A 116 -11.26 1.81 14.53
C GLN A 116 -11.61 2.76 15.67
N GLN A 117 -11.61 4.05 15.37
CA GLN A 117 -12.04 5.09 16.30
C GLN A 117 -12.92 6.07 15.55
N ASP A 118 -14.14 6.29 16.06
CA ASP A 118 -15.14 7.15 15.43
C ASP A 118 -15.35 6.79 13.95
N ASP A 119 -15.12 7.76 13.07
CA ASP A 119 -15.30 7.70 11.63
C ASP A 119 -13.99 7.41 10.87
N VAL A 120 -12.98 6.85 11.54
CA VAL A 120 -11.70 6.49 10.92
C VAL A 120 -11.18 5.13 11.35
N LEU A 121 -10.35 4.53 10.50
CA LEU A 121 -9.52 3.36 10.82
C LEU A 121 -8.06 3.80 10.82
N ARG A 122 -7.48 3.94 12.00
CA ARG A 122 -6.06 4.29 12.19
C ARG A 122 -5.22 3.02 12.15
N VAL A 123 -4.15 3.01 11.34
CA VAL A 123 -3.23 1.88 11.27
C VAL A 123 -1.87 2.28 11.84
N THR A 124 -1.34 1.46 12.75
CA THR A 124 -0.03 1.67 13.36
C THR A 124 0.88 0.46 13.14
N SER A 125 2.19 0.69 13.21
CA SER A 125 3.24 -0.32 13.17
C SER A 125 4.28 0.02 14.24
N HIS A 126 4.50 -0.91 15.17
CA HIS A 126 5.31 -0.74 16.37
C HIS A 126 5.00 0.57 17.13
N GLY A 127 3.71 0.87 17.30
CA GLY A 127 3.21 2.06 17.98
C GLY A 127 3.36 3.38 17.20
N ARG A 128 3.86 3.35 15.96
CA ARG A 128 3.95 4.52 15.07
C ARG A 128 2.83 4.48 14.06
N GLU A 129 2.14 5.61 13.87
CA GLU A 129 1.06 5.70 12.88
C GLU A 129 1.62 5.60 11.46
N VAL A 130 1.10 4.65 10.69
CA VAL A 130 1.42 4.43 9.27
C VAL A 130 0.52 5.32 8.43
N PHE A 131 -0.80 5.15 8.60
CA PHE A 131 -1.79 6.01 7.99
C PHE A 131 -3.14 5.95 8.70
N THR A 132 -4.07 6.80 8.27
CA THR A 132 -5.48 6.70 8.62
C THR A 132 -6.34 6.51 7.36
N TYR A 133 -7.32 5.61 7.41
CA TYR A 133 -8.37 5.44 6.39
C TYR A 133 -9.65 6.11 6.88
N HIS A 134 -10.25 6.95 6.02
CA HIS A 134 -11.47 7.70 6.36
C HIS A 134 -12.73 6.89 6.02
N ILE A 135 -13.43 6.43 7.05
CA ILE A 135 -14.73 5.73 6.97
C ILE A 135 -15.85 6.76 6.80
N GLY A 136 -15.92 7.71 7.72
CA GLY A 136 -16.87 8.81 7.66
C GLY A 136 -16.42 9.90 6.69
N ILE A 137 -17.30 10.87 6.52
CA ILE A 137 -17.11 11.97 5.57
C ILE A 137 -16.11 12.96 6.17
N SER A 138 -14.97 13.13 5.49
CA SER A 138 -14.11 14.30 5.69
C SER A 138 -14.81 15.53 5.11
N GLU A 139 -15.01 16.53 5.96
CA GLU A 139 -15.56 17.83 5.56
C GLU A 139 -14.43 18.72 5.04
N PRO A 140 -14.65 19.48 3.95
CA PRO A 140 -13.65 20.39 3.45
C PRO A 140 -13.44 21.57 4.43
N PRO A 141 -12.35 22.35 4.28
CA PRO A 141 -12.08 23.50 5.14
C PRO A 141 -13.25 24.49 5.24
N VAL A 142 -13.36 25.19 6.37
CA VAL A 142 -14.45 26.17 6.59
C VAL A 142 -14.50 27.19 5.46
N GLY A 143 -15.70 27.37 4.89
CA GLY A 143 -15.94 28.29 3.78
C GLY A 143 -15.77 27.67 2.40
N VAL A 144 -15.29 26.43 2.30
CA VAL A 144 -15.28 25.63 1.07
C VAL A 144 -16.64 24.97 0.85
N ASP A 145 -17.04 24.86 -0.41
CA ASP A 145 -18.27 24.17 -0.80
C ASP A 145 -18.27 22.70 -0.33
N LYS A 146 -19.36 22.27 0.31
CA LYS A 146 -19.55 20.89 0.78
C LYS A 146 -19.54 19.87 -0.35
N LEU A 147 -19.65 20.29 -1.61
CA LEU A 147 -19.49 19.44 -2.78
C LEU A 147 -18.15 18.68 -2.79
N PHE A 148 -17.10 19.20 -2.16
CA PHE A 148 -15.79 18.56 -2.09
C PHE A 148 -15.68 17.46 -1.03
N ARG A 149 -16.61 17.37 -0.07
CA ARG A 149 -16.56 16.36 0.99
C ARG A 149 -16.41 14.95 0.44
N ARG A 150 -15.68 14.08 1.13
CA ARG A 150 -15.39 12.72 0.66
C ARG A 150 -15.16 11.76 1.82
N SER A 151 -15.40 10.48 1.58
CA SER A 151 -14.90 9.38 2.40
C SER A 151 -14.28 8.31 1.50
N GLY A 152 -13.66 7.29 2.08
CA GLY A 152 -13.06 6.20 1.31
C GLY A 152 -11.73 6.58 0.67
N HIS A 153 -10.85 7.21 1.45
CA HIS A 153 -9.50 7.58 1.06
C HIS A 153 -8.54 7.38 2.25
N ILE A 154 -7.24 7.31 1.96
CA ILE A 154 -6.19 7.18 2.98
C ILE A 154 -5.48 8.52 3.14
N HIS A 155 -5.58 9.11 4.33
CA HIS A 155 -4.90 10.33 4.77
C HIS A 155 -4.95 10.41 6.32
N PRO A 156 -3.92 10.98 6.98
CA PRO A 156 -2.57 11.17 6.48
C PRO A 156 -1.86 9.83 6.31
N VAL A 157 -0.93 9.75 5.37
CA VAL A 157 0.18 8.78 5.38
C VAL A 157 1.40 9.45 6.02
N LYS A 158 2.08 8.75 6.92
CA LYS A 158 3.25 9.25 7.63
C LYS A 158 4.51 8.45 7.30
N THR A 159 5.67 9.09 7.42
CA THR A 159 6.97 8.42 7.45
C THR A 159 7.27 7.84 8.84
N PRO A 160 8.29 6.99 9.01
CA PRO A 160 8.70 6.50 10.33
C PRO A 160 9.05 7.59 11.34
N SER A 161 9.59 8.73 10.90
CA SER A 161 9.82 9.90 11.77
C SER A 161 8.57 10.76 12.05
N GLY A 162 7.42 10.39 11.48
CA GLY A 162 6.12 11.02 11.70
C GLY A 162 5.78 12.16 10.75
N LYS A 163 6.54 12.36 9.65
CA LYS A 163 6.23 13.40 8.66
C LYS A 163 5.04 13.01 7.82
N VAL A 164 4.07 13.91 7.66
CA VAL A 164 2.88 13.68 6.82
C VAL A 164 3.26 13.91 5.35
N VAL A 165 3.18 12.86 4.53
CA VAL A 165 3.64 12.88 3.12
C VAL A 165 2.50 12.93 2.11
N THR A 166 1.27 13.16 2.57
CA THR A 166 0.06 13.25 1.72
C THR A 166 -0.81 14.40 2.16
N GLU A 167 -1.69 14.89 1.28
CA GLU A 167 -2.60 15.99 1.57
C GLU A 167 -4.01 15.67 1.06
N GLU A 168 -5.03 15.92 1.90
CA GLU A 168 -6.43 16.00 1.48
C GLU A 168 -6.88 17.46 1.38
N PHE A 169 -7.82 17.77 0.49
CA PHE A 169 -8.30 19.14 0.24
C PHE A 169 -7.19 20.18 0.03
N PRO A 170 -6.17 19.93 -0.81
CA PRO A 170 -5.14 20.92 -1.02
C PRO A 170 -5.78 22.20 -1.58
N ALA A 171 -5.40 23.36 -1.04
CA ALA A 171 -6.06 24.64 -1.32
C ALA A 171 -6.11 25.00 -2.82
N ASP A 172 -5.17 24.47 -3.61
CA ASP A 172 -5.11 24.68 -5.05
C ASP A 172 -5.93 23.68 -5.88
N HIS A 173 -6.31 22.52 -5.31
CA HIS A 173 -7.04 21.44 -5.99
C HIS A 173 -7.91 20.65 -4.98
N LEU A 174 -8.95 21.28 -4.43
CA LEU A 174 -9.80 20.75 -3.35
C LEU A 174 -10.45 19.37 -3.60
N HIS A 175 -10.50 18.89 -4.84
CA HIS A 175 -11.03 17.57 -5.20
C HIS A 175 -9.99 16.44 -5.12
N GLN A 176 -8.76 16.72 -4.70
CA GLN A 176 -7.71 15.71 -4.51
C GLN A 176 -7.66 15.26 -3.04
N HIS A 177 -7.65 13.94 -2.82
CA HIS A 177 -7.85 13.32 -1.50
C HIS A 177 -6.76 12.31 -1.18
N ALA A 178 -5.50 12.78 -1.06
CA ALA A 178 -4.35 11.94 -0.74
C ALA A 178 -4.27 10.68 -1.62
N ILE A 179 -4.50 9.48 -1.06
CA ILE A 179 -4.61 8.23 -1.82
C ILE A 179 -6.07 7.90 -2.08
N PHE A 180 -6.46 7.89 -3.36
CA PHE A 180 -7.82 7.62 -3.81
C PHE A 180 -7.85 7.07 -5.25
N SER A 181 -8.97 6.45 -5.62
CA SER A 181 -9.23 5.96 -6.98
C SER A 181 -10.46 6.67 -7.56
N ALA A 182 -10.37 7.16 -8.79
CA ALA A 182 -11.50 7.73 -9.54
C ALA A 182 -11.23 7.77 -11.04
N TRP A 183 -12.30 7.72 -11.83
CA TRP A 183 -12.27 7.89 -13.28
C TRP A 183 -12.80 9.27 -13.70
N VAL A 184 -12.19 9.88 -14.71
CA VAL A 184 -12.48 11.27 -15.11
C VAL A 184 -13.46 11.35 -16.26
N LYS A 185 -13.15 10.67 -17.38
CA LYS A 185 -13.93 10.74 -18.61
C LYS A 185 -14.63 9.40 -18.81
N THR A 186 -15.83 9.28 -18.25
CA THR A 186 -16.61 8.04 -18.34
C THR A 186 -18.01 8.26 -18.89
N GLU A 187 -18.62 7.17 -19.34
CA GLU A 187 -20.04 7.11 -19.67
C GLU A 187 -20.70 5.94 -18.93
N PHE A 188 -21.80 6.23 -18.24
CA PHE A 188 -22.65 5.25 -17.57
C PHE A 188 -24.09 5.43 -18.03
N GLU A 189 -24.68 4.39 -18.61
CA GLU A 189 -26.06 4.42 -19.13
C GLU A 189 -26.35 5.61 -20.08
N GLY A 190 -25.41 5.87 -20.99
CA GLY A 190 -25.49 6.95 -21.98
C GLY A 190 -25.25 8.35 -21.42
N ARG A 191 -24.89 8.49 -20.14
CA ARG A 191 -24.60 9.78 -19.49
C ARG A 191 -23.10 9.95 -19.26
N PRO A 192 -22.52 11.11 -19.57
CA PRO A 192 -21.15 11.42 -19.19
C PRO A 192 -21.06 11.63 -17.67
N VAL A 193 -20.19 10.87 -17.01
CA VAL A 193 -19.97 10.97 -15.56
C VAL A 193 -18.47 11.19 -15.28
N ASP A 194 -18.18 12.13 -14.39
CA ASP A 194 -16.83 12.42 -13.90
C ASP A 194 -16.82 12.18 -12.38
N PHE A 195 -16.21 11.08 -11.94
CA PHE A 195 -16.10 10.70 -10.53
C PHE A 195 -14.92 11.39 -9.83
N TRP A 196 -14.10 12.13 -10.59
CA TRP A 196 -12.88 12.76 -10.12
C TRP A 196 -13.10 14.21 -9.74
N ASN A 197 -13.65 14.99 -10.67
CA ASN A 197 -13.78 16.44 -10.56
C ASN A 197 -15.08 16.82 -9.85
N GLN A 198 -15.10 16.69 -8.52
CA GLN A 198 -16.30 16.91 -7.70
C GLN A 198 -17.02 18.25 -7.97
N HIS A 199 -16.29 19.31 -8.32
CA HIS A 199 -16.85 20.61 -8.65
C HIS A 199 -17.86 20.59 -9.83
N LYS A 200 -17.84 19.54 -10.66
CA LYS A 200 -18.83 19.35 -11.73
C LYS A 200 -20.16 18.77 -11.23
N GLY A 201 -20.20 18.20 -10.03
CA GLY A 201 -21.39 17.58 -9.45
C GLY A 201 -21.91 16.36 -10.23
N GLN A 202 -21.09 15.73 -11.06
CA GLN A 202 -21.49 14.61 -11.92
C GLN A 202 -21.35 13.26 -11.20
N GLY A 203 -20.25 13.04 -10.49
CA GLY A 203 -20.01 11.81 -9.77
C GLY A 203 -19.25 12.02 -8.47
N THR A 204 -19.27 11.00 -7.62
CA THR A 204 -18.49 10.95 -6.39
C THR A 204 -18.06 9.52 -6.08
N VAL A 205 -17.08 9.36 -5.20
CA VAL A 205 -16.72 8.06 -4.61
C VAL A 205 -16.85 8.18 -3.11
N ARG A 206 -17.43 7.17 -2.47
CA ARG A 206 -17.65 7.15 -1.02
C ARG A 206 -17.36 5.79 -0.43
N HIS A 207 -16.93 5.78 0.83
CA HIS A 207 -16.98 4.59 1.66
C HIS A 207 -18.42 4.05 1.77
N ALA A 208 -18.56 2.75 1.67
CA ALA A 208 -19.84 2.04 1.86
C ALA A 208 -19.82 1.16 3.12
N LYS A 209 -18.72 0.42 3.36
CA LYS A 209 -18.63 -0.50 4.50
C LYS A 209 -17.20 -0.87 4.88
N LEU A 210 -16.89 -0.95 6.17
CA LEU A 210 -15.75 -1.72 6.69
C LEU A 210 -16.16 -3.20 6.77
N ILE A 211 -15.52 -4.06 5.98
CA ILE A 211 -15.86 -5.49 5.85
C ILE A 211 -15.15 -6.31 6.92
N SER A 212 -13.84 -6.12 7.07
CA SER A 212 -13.01 -6.79 8.06
C SER A 212 -11.83 -5.90 8.44
N SER A 213 -11.28 -6.12 9.63
CA SER A 213 -10.05 -5.49 10.11
C SER A 213 -9.41 -6.39 11.15
N GLU A 214 -8.15 -6.72 10.94
CA GLU A 214 -7.38 -7.66 11.75
C GLU A 214 -6.00 -7.08 12.03
N SER A 215 -5.61 -7.09 13.30
CA SER A 215 -4.27 -6.70 13.74
C SER A 215 -3.40 -7.94 13.90
N GLY A 216 -2.08 -7.79 13.80
CA GLY A 216 -1.18 -8.93 13.88
C GLY A 216 0.26 -8.60 14.27
N THR A 217 1.05 -9.67 14.40
CA THR A 217 2.45 -9.63 14.82
C THR A 217 3.38 -9.16 13.70
N VAL A 218 3.11 -9.54 12.45
CA VAL A 218 3.89 -9.23 11.25
C VAL A 218 3.16 -8.24 10.36
N PHE A 219 1.85 -8.38 10.21
CA PHE A 219 1.04 -7.50 9.39
C PHE A 219 -0.36 -7.32 9.99
N ALA A 220 -0.97 -6.19 9.65
CA ALA A 220 -2.40 -5.96 9.83
C ALA A 220 -3.07 -5.93 8.46
N GLU A 221 -4.34 -6.28 8.40
CA GLU A 221 -5.12 -6.24 7.17
C GLU A 221 -6.52 -5.70 7.43
N PHE A 222 -7.05 -4.93 6.48
CA PHE A 222 -8.46 -4.59 6.46
C PHE A 222 -9.03 -4.63 5.05
N THR A 223 -10.33 -4.89 4.99
CA THR A 223 -11.09 -4.87 3.74
C THR A 223 -12.25 -3.88 3.85
N VAL A 224 -12.42 -3.02 2.85
CA VAL A 224 -13.47 -2.01 2.79
C VAL A 224 -14.18 -2.03 1.44
N ALA A 225 -15.48 -1.70 1.44
CA ALA A 225 -16.27 -1.45 0.24
C ALA A 225 -16.43 0.05 0.03
N LEU A 226 -16.35 0.47 -1.23
CA LEU A 226 -16.59 1.82 -1.72
C LEU A 226 -17.58 1.77 -2.89
N GLU A 227 -18.22 2.90 -3.17
CA GLU A 227 -19.17 3.08 -4.27
C GLU A 227 -18.74 4.26 -5.15
N HIS A 228 -18.74 4.07 -6.46
CA HIS A 228 -18.67 5.16 -7.45
C HIS A 228 -20.10 5.50 -7.87
N VAL A 229 -20.55 6.72 -7.58
CA VAL A 229 -21.96 7.12 -7.68
C VAL A 229 -22.12 8.19 -8.75
N ASP A 230 -22.96 7.92 -9.74
CA ASP A 230 -23.49 8.89 -10.70
C ASP A 230 -24.54 9.76 -9.99
N LEU A 231 -24.22 11.04 -9.81
CA LEU A 231 -25.10 12.02 -9.17
C LEU A 231 -26.05 12.69 -10.17
N SER A 232 -25.85 12.47 -11.47
CA SER A 232 -26.58 13.13 -12.55
C SER A 232 -27.80 12.33 -13.06
N ALA A 233 -28.02 11.13 -12.53
CA ALA A 233 -29.14 10.28 -12.94
C ALA A 233 -30.50 10.93 -12.63
N PRO A 234 -31.49 10.88 -13.57
CA PRO A 234 -32.77 11.60 -13.43
C PRO A 234 -33.62 11.20 -12.22
N GLU A 235 -33.52 9.94 -11.79
CA GLU A 235 -34.27 9.38 -10.67
C GLU A 235 -33.53 9.53 -9.32
N GLY A 236 -32.40 10.24 -9.31
CA GLY A 236 -31.53 10.43 -8.16
C GLY A 236 -30.22 9.63 -8.26
N PRO A 237 -29.31 9.82 -7.29
CA PRO A 237 -27.99 9.20 -7.32
C PRO A 237 -28.01 7.68 -7.52
N LYS A 238 -27.20 7.19 -8.46
CA LYS A 238 -27.14 5.78 -8.83
C LYS A 238 -25.71 5.25 -8.76
N VAL A 239 -25.51 4.10 -8.12
CA VAL A 239 -24.18 3.46 -8.04
C VAL A 239 -23.84 2.88 -9.40
N ALA A 240 -22.68 3.25 -9.95
CA ALA A 240 -22.14 2.73 -11.19
C ALA A 240 -21.18 1.56 -10.94
N LEU A 241 -20.28 1.70 -9.96
CA LEU A 241 -19.33 0.66 -9.56
C LEU A 241 -19.38 0.40 -8.05
N ASN A 242 -19.24 -0.87 -7.68
CA ASN A 242 -18.81 -1.30 -6.36
C ASN A 242 -17.30 -1.56 -6.42
N GLU A 243 -16.56 -1.00 -5.48
CA GLU A 243 -15.11 -1.20 -5.33
C GLU A 243 -14.81 -1.85 -3.99
N THR A 244 -13.91 -2.82 -3.96
CA THR A 244 -13.39 -3.39 -2.72
C THR A 244 -11.90 -3.10 -2.64
N TRP A 245 -11.45 -2.51 -1.54
CA TRP A 245 -10.03 -2.43 -1.22
C TRP A 245 -9.69 -3.48 -0.17
N ASN A 246 -8.67 -4.28 -0.45
CA ASN A 246 -7.94 -5.06 0.55
C ASN A 246 -6.60 -4.38 0.78
N VAL A 247 -6.33 -3.99 2.03
CA VAL A 247 -5.14 -3.24 2.41
C VAL A 247 -4.39 -4.02 3.47
N ARG A 248 -3.12 -4.34 3.20
CA ARG A 248 -2.24 -5.06 4.11
C ARG A 248 -1.03 -4.21 4.47
N VAL A 249 -0.79 -3.99 5.75
CA VAL A 249 0.32 -3.17 6.27
C VAL A 249 1.32 -4.08 6.95
N TYR A 250 2.61 -3.92 6.64
CA TYR A 250 3.66 -4.79 7.15
C TYR A 250 4.50 -4.09 8.23
N GLY A 251 4.93 -4.86 9.23
CA GLY A 251 5.83 -4.45 10.31
C GLY A 251 7.29 -4.33 9.85
N THR A 252 7.53 -3.55 8.80
CA THR A 252 8.87 -3.37 8.23
C THR A 252 9.77 -2.49 9.12
N PRO A 253 11.07 -2.82 9.28
CA PRO A 253 11.96 -2.13 10.22
C PRO A 253 12.30 -0.69 9.83
N SER A 254 12.37 -0.36 8.53
CA SER A 254 13.03 0.88 8.07
C SER A 254 12.12 1.88 7.33
N GLY A 255 10.86 1.51 7.10
CA GLY A 255 9.88 2.33 6.40
C GLY A 255 8.47 1.84 6.71
N HIS A 256 7.47 2.59 6.26
CA HIS A 256 6.07 2.16 6.36
C HIS A 256 5.65 1.57 5.01
N LEU A 257 5.51 0.24 4.97
CA LEU A 257 5.18 -0.54 3.79
C LEU A 257 3.75 -1.05 3.86
N PHE A 258 2.97 -0.84 2.81
CA PHE A 258 1.63 -1.42 2.69
C PHE A 258 1.23 -1.71 1.25
N ASP A 259 0.42 -2.74 1.06
CA ASP A 259 -0.17 -3.12 -0.21
C ASP A 259 -1.65 -2.71 -0.23
N LEU A 260 -2.13 -2.24 -1.38
CA LEU A 260 -3.53 -1.95 -1.64
C LEU A 260 -3.94 -2.64 -2.94
N LYS A 261 -4.88 -3.56 -2.83
CA LYS A 261 -5.57 -4.18 -3.97
C LYS A 261 -6.98 -3.60 -4.07
N SER A 262 -7.26 -2.92 -5.18
CA SER A 262 -8.59 -2.47 -5.57
C SER A 262 -9.21 -3.46 -6.55
N THR A 263 -10.47 -3.81 -6.34
CA THR A 263 -11.29 -4.61 -7.26
C THR A 263 -12.60 -3.89 -7.53
N GLN A 264 -12.79 -3.41 -8.75
CA GLN A 264 -14.00 -2.72 -9.20
C GLN A 264 -14.89 -3.66 -10.02
N ARG A 265 -16.19 -3.62 -9.75
CA ARG A 265 -17.25 -4.36 -10.49
C ARG A 265 -18.41 -3.41 -10.75
N THR A 266 -19.17 -3.63 -11.81
CA THR A 266 -20.41 -2.88 -12.04
C THR A 266 -21.41 -3.13 -10.90
N ALA A 267 -22.17 -2.11 -10.53
CA ALA A 267 -23.24 -2.27 -9.53
C ALA A 267 -24.58 -2.71 -10.13
N SER A 268 -24.63 -2.87 -11.46
CA SER A 268 -25.81 -3.29 -12.23
C SER A 268 -25.37 -3.97 -13.54
N ASP A 269 -26.34 -4.32 -14.39
CA ASP A 269 -26.10 -4.86 -15.75
C ASP A 269 -25.63 -3.79 -16.76
N SER A 270 -25.46 -2.55 -16.33
CA SER A 270 -24.93 -1.46 -17.16
C SER A 270 -23.40 -1.39 -17.04
N PRO A 271 -22.64 -1.41 -18.15
CA PRO A 271 -21.20 -1.23 -18.11
C PRO A 271 -20.83 0.21 -17.73
N LEU A 272 -19.62 0.39 -17.19
CA LEU A 272 -18.96 1.70 -17.17
C LEU A 272 -17.96 1.77 -18.33
N SER A 273 -18.18 2.71 -19.25
CA SER A 273 -17.21 2.99 -20.32
C SER A 273 -16.21 4.04 -19.85
N VAL A 274 -14.92 3.69 -19.85
CA VAL A 274 -13.82 4.62 -19.55
C VAL A 274 -13.20 5.03 -20.88
N GLN A 275 -13.24 6.33 -21.18
CA GLN A 275 -12.74 6.88 -22.44
C GLN A 275 -11.27 7.26 -22.34
N GLU A 276 -10.60 7.31 -23.48
CA GLU A 276 -9.23 7.80 -23.61
C GLU A 276 -9.14 9.21 -23.03
N TYR A 277 -8.25 9.32 -22.04
CA TYR A 277 -8.01 10.57 -21.35
C TYR A 277 -6.63 10.57 -20.70
N HIS A 278 -6.13 11.76 -20.40
CA HIS A 278 -4.75 11.96 -19.97
C HIS A 278 -4.48 11.65 -18.49
N TYR A 279 -5.52 11.35 -17.69
CA TYR A 279 -5.43 10.83 -16.31
C TYR A 279 -6.74 10.14 -15.86
N GLY A 280 -6.63 9.28 -14.85
CA GLY A 280 -7.74 8.58 -14.20
C GLY A 280 -7.30 7.20 -13.75
N GLY A 281 -7.66 6.79 -12.53
CA GLY A 281 -7.16 5.55 -11.90
C GLY A 281 -6.74 5.79 -10.44
N MET A 282 -5.76 5.02 -9.97
CA MET A 282 -5.22 5.12 -8.61
C MET A 282 -4.25 6.30 -8.50
N ALA A 283 -4.51 7.17 -7.54
CA ALA A 283 -3.89 8.47 -7.40
C ALA A 283 -3.16 8.62 -6.07
N ALA A 284 -2.17 9.50 -6.05
CA ALA A 284 -1.54 9.97 -4.83
C ALA A 284 -1.32 11.49 -4.89
N ARG A 285 -1.80 12.21 -3.88
CA ARG A 285 -1.51 13.63 -3.61
C ARG A 285 -0.58 13.74 -2.40
N GLY A 286 0.62 14.23 -2.65
CA GLY A 286 1.66 14.51 -1.68
C GLY A 286 1.39 15.74 -0.82
N ALA A 287 2.22 15.91 0.21
CA ALA A 287 2.08 16.95 1.24
C ALA A 287 1.91 18.36 0.68
N GLY A 288 1.11 19.18 1.34
CA GLY A 288 0.88 20.58 0.96
C GLY A 288 2.16 21.43 0.94
N GLU A 289 3.10 21.17 1.85
CA GLU A 289 4.40 21.87 1.93
C GLU A 289 5.27 21.72 0.67
N TRP A 290 5.07 20.64 -0.09
CA TRP A 290 5.80 20.41 -1.34
C TRP A 290 5.34 21.34 -2.47
N LEU A 291 4.22 22.04 -2.31
CA LEU A 291 3.69 22.92 -3.32
C LEU A 291 4.60 24.13 -3.55
N GLY A 292 5.19 24.23 -4.74
CA GLY A 292 6.06 25.35 -5.13
C GLY A 292 7.47 25.28 -4.52
N GLN A 293 7.78 24.22 -3.78
CA GLN A 293 9.10 23.98 -3.21
C GLN A 293 10.09 23.51 -4.30
N PRO A 294 11.31 24.09 -4.39
CA PRO A 294 12.34 23.65 -5.34
C PRO A 294 12.77 22.19 -5.18
N GLU A 295 12.82 21.69 -3.96
CA GLU A 295 13.18 20.32 -3.58
C GLU A 295 12.07 19.31 -3.89
N ALA A 296 10.84 19.79 -4.12
CA ALA A 296 9.71 18.93 -4.40
C ALA A 296 9.68 18.46 -5.86
N ASN A 297 9.78 17.15 -6.05
CA ASN A 297 9.85 16.54 -7.37
C ASN A 297 9.30 15.10 -7.37
N PHE A 298 9.37 14.48 -8.55
CA PHE A 298 9.17 13.06 -8.74
C PHE A 298 10.49 12.39 -9.12
N LEU A 299 10.61 11.13 -8.77
CA LEU A 299 11.61 10.20 -9.31
C LEU A 299 10.87 8.94 -9.78
N THR A 300 11.09 8.52 -11.02
CA THR A 300 10.55 7.26 -11.55
C THR A 300 11.61 6.16 -11.59
N SER A 301 11.20 4.90 -11.74
CA SER A 301 12.12 3.77 -11.97
C SER A 301 13.02 3.93 -13.21
N GLU A 302 12.62 4.77 -14.16
CA GLU A 302 13.42 5.11 -15.35
C GLU A 302 14.40 6.27 -15.11
N GLY A 303 14.50 6.76 -13.85
CA GLY A 303 15.31 7.93 -13.49
C GLY A 303 14.73 9.27 -13.94
N LYS A 304 13.45 9.32 -14.34
CA LYS A 304 12.80 10.53 -14.85
C LYS A 304 12.20 11.35 -13.73
N ASN A 305 12.01 12.64 -13.98
CA ASN A 305 11.40 13.58 -13.06
C ASN A 305 10.09 14.14 -13.62
N ARG A 306 9.55 15.18 -12.97
CA ARG A 306 8.32 15.86 -13.40
C ARG A 306 8.29 16.33 -14.86
N VAL A 307 9.43 16.74 -15.40
CA VAL A 307 9.56 17.36 -16.73
C VAL A 307 9.44 16.32 -17.84
N ASP A 308 10.05 15.15 -17.67
CA ASP A 308 10.22 14.14 -18.71
C ASP A 308 9.55 12.79 -18.38
N GLY A 309 9.05 12.59 -17.16
CA GLY A 309 8.37 11.38 -16.73
C GLY A 309 6.86 11.36 -16.96
N ASN A 310 6.23 12.49 -17.30
CA ASN A 310 4.79 12.50 -17.58
C ASN A 310 4.46 11.64 -18.82
N HIS A 311 3.50 10.74 -18.66
CA HIS A 311 3.07 9.72 -19.62
C HIS A 311 4.14 8.67 -19.98
N SER A 312 5.26 8.64 -19.26
CA SER A 312 6.12 7.45 -19.27
C SER A 312 5.45 6.29 -18.53
N ARG A 313 6.06 5.11 -18.57
CA ARG A 313 5.47 3.86 -18.05
C ARG A 313 6.41 3.19 -17.04
N PRO A 314 6.70 3.85 -15.91
CA PRO A 314 7.63 3.32 -14.93
C PRO A 314 6.97 2.24 -14.08
N ASP A 315 7.81 1.40 -13.48
CA ASP A 315 7.42 0.37 -12.51
C ASP A 315 6.97 1.01 -11.18
N TRP A 316 7.60 2.12 -10.82
CA TRP A 316 7.28 2.88 -9.63
C TRP A 316 7.52 4.37 -9.81
N VAL A 317 6.83 5.17 -9.00
CA VAL A 317 7.01 6.62 -8.88
C VAL A 317 7.16 6.98 -7.42
N SER A 318 8.19 7.73 -7.09
CA SER A 318 8.33 8.42 -5.82
C SER A 318 8.02 9.89 -5.97
N MET A 319 7.20 10.43 -5.08
CA MET A 319 7.07 11.86 -4.85
C MET A 319 7.74 12.23 -3.52
N HIS A 320 8.49 13.32 -3.53
CA HIS A 320 9.30 13.72 -2.39
C HIS A 320 9.43 15.23 -2.31
N GLY A 321 9.84 15.72 -1.14
CA GLY A 321 10.11 17.11 -0.84
C GLY A 321 10.58 17.24 0.61
N LEU A 322 10.45 18.44 1.19
CA LEU A 322 10.70 18.66 2.61
C LEU A 322 9.37 18.84 3.36
N VAL A 323 9.29 18.26 4.56
CA VAL A 323 8.24 18.53 5.55
C VAL A 323 8.94 18.96 6.84
N ASP A 324 8.59 20.14 7.36
CA ASP A 324 9.35 20.83 8.42
C ASP A 324 10.85 20.96 8.11
N GLY A 325 11.20 21.18 6.84
CA GLY A 325 12.59 21.28 6.38
C GLY A 325 13.37 19.95 6.32
N VAL A 326 12.73 18.80 6.59
CA VAL A 326 13.36 17.48 6.54
C VAL A 326 12.96 16.74 5.26
N PRO A 327 13.91 16.19 4.47
CA PRO A 327 13.59 15.38 3.31
C PRO A 327 12.80 14.12 3.67
N CYS A 328 11.75 13.86 2.91
CA CYS A 328 10.93 12.65 3.01
C CYS A 328 10.17 12.40 1.71
N GLY A 329 9.54 11.22 1.59
CA GLY A 329 8.72 10.91 0.42
C GLY A 329 7.80 9.72 0.56
N LEU A 330 7.01 9.51 -0.50
CA LEU A 330 6.12 8.39 -0.69
C LEU A 330 6.37 7.79 -2.08
N ALA A 331 6.80 6.53 -2.12
CA ALA A 331 6.90 5.74 -3.33
C ALA A 331 5.66 4.86 -3.52
N VAL A 332 5.20 4.75 -4.76
CA VAL A 332 4.10 3.85 -5.16
C VAL A 332 4.58 2.96 -6.31
N PHE A 333 4.43 1.66 -6.12
CA PHE A 333 4.87 0.62 -7.03
C PHE A 333 3.65 -0.02 -7.70
N SER A 334 3.69 -0.15 -9.02
CA SER A 334 2.59 -0.73 -9.80
C SER A 334 2.86 -2.21 -10.06
N SER A 335 1.88 -3.06 -9.75
CA SER A 335 1.99 -4.49 -10.03
C SER A 335 2.08 -4.76 -11.54
N PRO A 336 2.95 -5.70 -12.00
CA PRO A 336 2.96 -6.16 -13.38
C PRO A 336 1.65 -6.87 -13.78
N ARG A 337 0.82 -7.26 -12.81
CA ARG A 337 -0.51 -7.85 -13.05
C ARG A 337 -1.59 -6.83 -13.39
N ASN A 338 -1.32 -5.54 -13.22
CA ASN A 338 -2.30 -4.49 -13.50
C ASN A 338 -2.68 -4.47 -14.98
N PHE A 339 -3.94 -4.17 -15.27
CA PHE A 339 -4.38 -3.96 -16.66
C PHE A 339 -3.51 -2.88 -17.33
N ARG A 340 -2.97 -3.20 -18.51
CA ARG A 340 -2.03 -2.36 -19.29
C ARG A 340 -0.71 -2.04 -18.57
N SER A 341 -0.24 -2.91 -17.68
CA SER A 341 1.06 -2.76 -17.02
C SER A 341 2.25 -2.81 -18.02
N PRO A 342 3.35 -2.07 -17.78
CA PRO A 342 3.45 -0.93 -16.85
C PRO A 342 2.49 0.20 -17.28
N GLN A 343 1.73 0.77 -16.35
CA GLN A 343 0.69 1.76 -16.69
C GLN A 343 1.32 3.14 -16.96
N PRO A 344 0.81 3.95 -17.91
CA PRO A 344 1.25 5.33 -18.06
C PRO A 344 1.00 6.14 -16.79
N VAL A 345 1.88 7.07 -16.45
CA VAL A 345 1.70 7.94 -15.29
C VAL A 345 1.34 9.37 -15.68
N ARG A 346 0.45 10.03 -14.95
CA ARG A 346 0.27 11.48 -15.01
C ARG A 346 1.14 12.11 -13.92
N LEU A 347 2.28 12.71 -14.26
CA LEU A 347 3.09 13.47 -13.30
C LEU A 347 2.74 14.96 -13.42
N HIS A 348 2.11 15.55 -12.39
CA HIS A 348 1.62 16.92 -12.53
C HIS A 348 2.76 17.95 -12.64
N PRO A 349 2.74 18.91 -13.60
CA PRO A 349 3.87 19.79 -13.90
C PRO A 349 4.22 20.79 -12.79
N SER A 350 3.31 21.05 -11.85
CA SER A 350 3.53 22.02 -10.76
C SER A 350 3.06 21.57 -9.39
N LYS A 351 2.38 20.41 -9.27
CA LYS A 351 1.71 19.98 -8.04
C LYS A 351 2.27 18.64 -7.59
N PRO A 352 2.34 18.39 -6.27
CA PRO A 352 2.82 17.11 -5.75
C PRO A 352 1.75 16.03 -5.91
N TYR A 353 1.38 15.68 -7.14
CA TYR A 353 0.33 14.72 -7.41
C TYR A 353 0.60 13.91 -8.68
N PHE A 354 0.27 12.63 -8.63
CA PHE A 354 0.31 11.76 -9.79
C PHE A 354 -0.74 10.65 -9.77
N VAL A 355 -0.91 9.98 -10.92
CA VAL A 355 -1.86 8.88 -11.11
C VAL A 355 -1.27 7.82 -12.03
N PHE A 356 -1.45 6.55 -11.71
CA PHE A 356 -1.31 5.47 -12.68
C PHE A 356 -2.58 5.39 -13.54
N SER A 357 -2.45 5.70 -14.83
CA SER A 357 -3.56 6.05 -15.73
C SER A 357 -3.64 5.13 -16.95
N PRO A 358 -4.22 3.91 -16.82
CA PRO A 358 -4.35 2.99 -17.94
C PRO A 358 -5.20 3.56 -19.09
N CYS A 359 -6.10 4.52 -18.82
CA CYS A 359 -6.95 5.18 -19.82
C CYS A 359 -6.17 6.02 -20.84
N VAL A 360 -4.89 6.31 -20.60
CA VAL A 360 -4.03 7.02 -21.58
C VAL A 360 -3.82 6.19 -22.85
N LEU A 361 -3.94 4.86 -22.79
CA LEU A 361 -3.71 3.97 -23.93
C LEU A 361 -5.00 3.64 -24.72
N GLY A 362 -6.06 4.42 -24.54
CA GLY A 362 -7.33 4.27 -25.26
C GLY A 362 -8.49 3.85 -24.38
N ASP A 363 -9.67 3.76 -24.98
CA ASP A 363 -10.91 3.38 -24.33
C ASP A 363 -10.85 1.95 -23.75
N PHE A 364 -11.65 1.68 -22.71
CA PHE A 364 -11.96 0.34 -22.20
C PHE A 364 -13.28 0.36 -21.43
N GLN A 365 -13.82 -0.81 -21.10
CA GLN A 365 -15.03 -0.94 -20.31
C GLN A 365 -14.77 -1.79 -19.06
N ILE A 366 -15.50 -1.49 -17.99
CA ILE A 366 -15.75 -2.43 -16.90
C ILE A 366 -17.12 -3.02 -17.18
N ALA A 367 -17.15 -4.26 -17.69
CA ALA A 367 -18.37 -4.92 -18.12
C ALA A 367 -19.07 -5.67 -16.97
N PRO A 368 -20.39 -5.90 -17.05
CA PRO A 368 -21.11 -6.72 -16.09
C PRO A 368 -20.52 -8.12 -15.98
N GLY A 369 -20.31 -8.58 -14.74
CA GLY A 369 -19.70 -9.89 -14.45
C GLY A 369 -18.17 -9.93 -14.56
N GLU A 370 -17.52 -8.83 -14.98
CA GLU A 370 -16.07 -8.72 -15.00
C GLU A 370 -15.52 -7.92 -13.80
N GLU A 371 -14.25 -8.15 -13.50
CA GLU A 371 -13.54 -7.47 -12.42
C GLU A 371 -12.39 -6.63 -13.00
N ALA A 372 -12.38 -5.33 -12.71
CA ALA A 372 -11.23 -4.49 -12.95
C ALA A 372 -10.37 -4.45 -11.67
N VAL A 373 -9.26 -5.19 -11.70
CA VAL A 373 -8.33 -5.32 -10.58
C VAL A 373 -7.12 -4.41 -10.78
N SER A 374 -6.72 -3.70 -9.72
CA SER A 374 -5.46 -2.97 -9.66
C SER A 374 -4.79 -3.15 -8.31
N GLU A 375 -3.47 -3.29 -8.31
CA GLU A 375 -2.64 -3.63 -7.17
C GLU A 375 -1.45 -2.68 -7.12
N TYR A 376 -1.24 -2.09 -5.94
CA TYR A 376 -0.16 -1.15 -5.71
C TYR A 376 0.47 -1.43 -4.35
N ARG A 377 1.79 -1.26 -4.27
CA ARG A 377 2.53 -1.19 -3.01
C ARG A 377 2.93 0.24 -2.74
N TYR A 378 2.95 0.63 -1.49
CA TYR A 378 3.31 1.96 -1.02
C TYR A 378 4.44 1.85 -0.01
N PHE A 379 5.38 2.78 -0.08
CA PHE A 379 6.50 2.88 0.85
C PHE A 379 6.72 4.34 1.24
N ALA A 380 6.39 4.69 2.48
CA ALA A 380 6.69 6.00 3.05
C ALA A 380 8.04 5.94 3.78
N TYR A 381 8.90 6.92 3.51
CA TYR A 381 10.30 6.89 3.95
C TYR A 381 10.82 8.26 4.37
N ASP A 382 11.78 8.24 5.29
CA ASP A 382 12.57 9.41 5.68
C ASP A 382 13.81 9.56 4.77
N GLY A 383 14.23 10.80 4.54
CA GLY A 383 15.36 11.14 3.68
C GLY A 383 14.98 11.38 2.21
N PRO A 384 15.97 11.71 1.35
CA PRO A 384 15.76 11.82 -0.09
C PRO A 384 15.44 10.46 -0.72
N PRO A 385 14.78 10.41 -1.91
CA PRO A 385 14.59 9.15 -2.63
C PRO A 385 15.94 8.50 -2.96
N ASP A 386 16.01 7.19 -2.80
CA ASP A 386 17.15 6.35 -3.21
C ASP A 386 16.67 5.38 -4.29
N LEU A 387 17.14 5.60 -5.53
CA LEU A 387 16.74 4.82 -6.69
C LEU A 387 17.02 3.32 -6.49
N ASN A 388 18.22 2.98 -5.99
CA ASN A 388 18.61 1.58 -5.83
C ASN A 388 17.76 0.89 -4.76
N ARG A 389 17.48 1.58 -3.66
CA ARG A 389 16.63 1.03 -2.60
C ARG A 389 15.19 0.82 -3.08
N LEU A 390 14.63 1.78 -3.82
CA LEU A 390 13.29 1.67 -4.37
C LEU A 390 13.19 0.52 -5.40
N ASP A 391 14.20 0.34 -6.25
CA ASP A 391 14.28 -0.82 -7.15
C ASP A 391 14.33 -2.14 -6.37
N GLN A 392 15.10 -2.23 -5.30
CA GLN A 392 15.17 -3.43 -4.46
C GLN A 392 13.83 -3.75 -3.77
N ILE A 393 13.07 -2.73 -3.34
CA ILE A 393 11.71 -2.91 -2.78
C ILE A 393 10.76 -3.39 -3.88
N PHE A 394 10.85 -2.81 -5.09
CA PHE A 394 10.04 -3.24 -6.23
C PHE A 394 10.32 -4.69 -6.62
N HIS A 395 11.59 -5.10 -6.62
CA HIS A 395 11.97 -6.49 -6.86
C HIS A 395 11.44 -7.41 -5.76
N GLY A 396 11.47 -7.01 -4.49
CA GLY A 396 10.83 -7.75 -3.39
C GLY A 396 9.30 -7.78 -3.47
N TYR A 397 8.68 -6.96 -4.31
CA TYR A 397 7.24 -6.98 -4.57
C TYR A 397 6.85 -7.89 -5.75
N THR A 398 7.73 -7.99 -6.76
CA THR A 398 7.37 -8.58 -8.06
C THR A 398 8.15 -9.84 -8.42
N SER A 399 9.30 -10.07 -7.78
CA SER A 399 10.11 -11.26 -8.06
C SER A 399 9.50 -12.49 -7.44
N THR A 400 9.68 -13.63 -8.11
CA THR A 400 9.50 -14.93 -7.47
C THR A 400 10.58 -15.10 -6.41
N ILE A 401 10.15 -15.34 -5.18
CA ILE A 401 11.01 -15.77 -4.07
C ILE A 401 10.76 -17.24 -3.90
N ASP A 402 11.81 -18.04 -4.06
CA ASP A 402 11.71 -19.48 -3.88
C ASP A 402 11.87 -19.83 -2.40
N VAL A 403 10.92 -20.57 -1.87
CA VAL A 403 10.92 -21.03 -0.48
C VAL A 403 10.82 -22.55 -0.51
N THR A 404 11.94 -23.20 -0.24
CA THR A 404 12.01 -24.67 -0.15
C THR A 404 11.93 -25.08 1.31
N LEU A 405 11.06 -26.04 1.62
CA LEU A 405 10.95 -26.69 2.92
C LEU A 405 11.49 -28.11 2.80
N ASP A 406 12.39 -28.49 3.70
CA ASP A 406 12.87 -29.86 3.83
C ASP A 406 11.98 -30.59 4.85
N GLU A 407 11.13 -31.53 4.37
CA GLU A 407 10.11 -32.23 5.18
C GLU A 407 10.62 -33.41 6.05
#